data_AF-A0A3L7P7X7-F1
#
_entry.id   AF-A0A3L7P7X7-F1
#
_cell.length_a   1.000
_cell.length_b   1.000
_cell.length_c   1.000
_cell.angle_alpha   90.00
_cell.angle_beta   90.00
_cell.angle_gamma   90.00
#
_symmetry.space_group_name_H-M   'P 1'
#
loop_
_entity.id
_entity.type
_entity.pdbx_description
1 polymer ?
#
loop_
_entity_poly.entity_id
_entity_poly.type
_entity_poly.pdbx_seq_one_letter_code
_entity_poly.pdbx_strand_id
1 'polypeptide(L)'
;MSAAKRFNETETESLPVEMLELGRLIDSMKGAERESIVQAYNRVSDSIQRRRRILNLVQEALSQLRLDVKYLMFDLETTRRERDQLQAQLEDGDKGSF
;
A
#
# COMPACT_ATOMS: atom_id res chain seq x y z
N MET A 1 6.63 -15.87 -11.69
CA MET A 1 5.32 -15.63 -12.33
C MET A 1 4.85 -14.24 -11.97
N SER A 2 4.70 -13.42 -13.00
CA SER A 2 4.31 -12.00 -12.97
C SER A 2 2.80 -11.85 -12.84
N ALA A 3 2.33 -10.87 -12.04
CA ALA A 3 1.17 -10.01 -12.29
C ALA A 3 0.55 -9.48 -10.97
N ALA A 4 1.02 -8.33 -10.48
CA ALA A 4 0.26 -7.54 -9.49
C ALA A 4 0.49 -6.03 -9.62
N LYS A 5 0.94 -5.53 -10.78
CA LYS A 5 1.16 -4.10 -11.03
C LYS A 5 0.13 -3.49 -11.98
N ARG A 6 -1.16 -3.83 -11.81
CA ARG A 6 -2.22 -3.41 -12.74
C ARG A 6 -3.40 -2.65 -12.14
N PHE A 7 -3.41 -2.40 -10.84
CA PHE A 7 -4.43 -1.55 -10.24
C PHE A 7 -3.78 -0.21 -9.86
N ASN A 8 -4.24 0.87 -10.49
CA ASN A 8 -4.24 2.25 -9.98
C ASN A 8 -3.20 3.26 -10.49
N GLU A 9 -2.23 2.91 -11.34
CA GLU A 9 -1.20 3.90 -11.79
C GLU A 9 -1.81 5.16 -12.45
N THR A 10 -3.04 5.10 -12.97
CA THR A 10 -3.73 6.23 -13.63
C THR A 10 -4.70 7.02 -12.74
N GLU A 11 -5.20 6.46 -11.63
CA GLU A 11 -6.16 7.15 -10.75
C GLU A 11 -5.49 7.93 -9.60
N THR A 12 -4.25 7.57 -9.25
CA THR A 12 -3.58 8.13 -8.07
C THR A 12 -2.99 9.52 -8.26
N GLU A 13 -2.81 9.99 -9.50
CA GLU A 13 -2.25 11.33 -9.79
C GLU A 13 -3.28 12.38 -10.19
N SER A 14 -4.53 11.97 -10.49
CA SER A 14 -5.55 12.94 -10.85
C SER A 14 -5.95 13.80 -9.65
N LEU A 15 -6.35 15.05 -9.88
CA LEU A 15 -7.00 15.84 -8.85
C LEU A 15 -8.47 15.40 -8.69
N PRO A 16 -9.07 15.58 -7.51
CA PRO A 16 -10.51 15.40 -7.34
C PRO A 16 -11.30 16.21 -8.38
N VAL A 17 -12.47 15.71 -8.77
CA VAL A 17 -13.31 16.33 -9.82
C VAL A 17 -13.66 17.76 -9.45
N GLU A 18 -13.92 18.01 -8.17
CA GLU A 18 -14.24 19.33 -7.62
C GLU A 18 -13.06 20.32 -7.78
N MET A 19 -11.82 19.83 -7.65
CA MET A 19 -10.63 20.65 -7.89
C MET A 19 -10.47 20.97 -9.38
N LEU A 20 -10.74 20.01 -10.26
CA LEU A 20 -10.72 20.24 -11.71
C LEU A 20 -11.78 21.26 -12.15
N GLU A 21 -12.98 21.19 -11.58
CA GLU A 21 -14.05 22.17 -11.81
C GLU A 21 -13.65 23.56 -11.30
N LEU A 22 -13.08 23.64 -10.09
CA LEU A 22 -12.58 24.89 -9.53
C LEU A 22 -11.49 25.51 -10.41
N GLY A 23 -10.57 24.69 -10.95
CA GLY A 23 -9.55 25.14 -11.90
C GLY A 23 -10.17 25.80 -13.14
N ARG A 24 -11.21 25.20 -13.73
CA ARG A 24 -11.93 25.78 -14.88
C ARG A 24 -12.58 27.12 -14.56
N LEU A 25 -13.16 27.24 -13.36
CA LEU A 25 -13.76 28.50 -12.91
C LEU A 25 -12.70 29.59 -12.77
N ILE A 26 -11.55 29.28 -12.16
CA ILE A 26 -10.41 30.20 -12.00
C ILE A 26 -9.86 30.64 -13.38
N ASP A 27 -9.83 29.75 -14.36
CA ASP A 27 -9.40 30.09 -15.72
C ASP A 27 -10.37 31.02 -16.46
N SER A 28 -11.66 30.96 -16.13
CA SER A 28 -12.65 31.88 -16.68
C SER A 28 -12.64 33.28 -16.03
N MET A 29 -11.98 33.42 -14.86
CA MET A 29 -11.92 34.69 -14.15
C MET A 29 -11.06 35.74 -14.87
N LYS A 30 -11.46 37.00 -14.75
CA LYS A 30 -10.67 38.18 -15.18
C LYS A 30 -10.42 39.07 -13.97
N GLY A 31 -9.29 39.77 -13.95
CA GLY A 31 -8.95 40.75 -12.92
C GLY A 31 -7.66 40.42 -12.17
N ALA A 32 -7.19 41.38 -11.38
CA ALA A 32 -5.91 41.31 -10.65
C ALA A 32 -5.88 40.24 -9.55
N GLU A 33 -7.04 39.88 -8.98
CA GLU A 33 -7.13 38.87 -7.91
C GLU A 33 -6.91 37.44 -8.39
N ARG A 34 -7.01 37.19 -9.72
CA ARG A 34 -6.83 35.86 -10.31
C ARG A 34 -5.50 35.24 -9.93
N GLU A 35 -4.41 36.01 -9.96
CA GLU A 35 -3.07 35.49 -9.68
C GLU A 35 -2.94 34.96 -8.25
N SER A 36 -3.48 35.70 -7.27
CA SER A 36 -3.50 35.28 -5.86
C SER A 36 -4.28 33.98 -5.66
N ILE A 37 -5.44 33.87 -6.33
CA ILE A 37 -6.30 32.67 -6.26
C ILE A 37 -5.63 31.47 -6.94
N VAL A 38 -5.00 31.65 -8.10
CA VAL A 38 -4.22 30.61 -8.79
C VAL A 38 -3.10 30.08 -7.87
N GLN A 39 -2.37 30.97 -7.20
CA GLN A 39 -1.33 30.56 -6.26
C GLN A 39 -1.90 29.77 -5.06
N ALA A 40 -3.04 30.16 -4.52
CA ALA A 40 -3.71 29.41 -3.45
C ALA A 40 -4.18 28.02 -3.94
N TYR A 41 -4.80 27.97 -5.13
CA TYR A 41 -5.26 26.74 -5.76
C TYR A 41 -4.11 25.76 -5.99
N ASN A 42 -2.99 26.22 -6.56
CA ASN A 42 -1.81 25.39 -6.81
C ASN A 42 -1.26 24.79 -5.50
N ARG A 43 -1.16 25.60 -4.43
CA ARG A 43 -0.71 25.10 -3.12
C ARG A 43 -1.61 23.99 -2.57
N VAL A 44 -2.93 24.11 -2.75
CA VAL A 44 -3.90 23.09 -2.31
C VAL A 44 -3.78 21.83 -3.17
N SER A 45 -3.73 21.99 -4.49
CA SER A 45 -3.50 20.90 -5.46
C SER A 45 -2.26 20.08 -5.10
N ASP A 46 -1.13 20.75 -4.91
CA ASP A 46 0.14 20.13 -4.53
C ASP A 46 0.06 19.42 -3.18
N SER A 47 -0.69 19.98 -2.23
CA SER A 47 -0.89 19.37 -0.91
C SER A 47 -1.72 18.09 -1.00
N ILE A 48 -2.78 18.09 -1.81
CA ILE A 48 -3.62 16.92 -2.05
C ILE A 48 -2.82 15.81 -2.73
N GLN A 49 -2.09 16.13 -3.79
CA GLN A 49 -1.26 15.16 -4.52
C GLN A 49 -0.19 14.55 -3.60
N ARG A 50 0.50 15.38 -2.81
CA ARG A 50 1.49 14.87 -1.83
C ARG A 50 0.87 13.92 -0.81
N ARG A 51 -0.28 14.27 -0.23
CA ARG A 51 -0.98 13.41 0.73
C ARG A 51 -1.41 12.09 0.10
N ARG A 52 -1.96 12.11 -1.11
CA ARG A 52 -2.32 10.88 -1.84
C ARG A 52 -1.09 9.99 -2.08
N ARG A 53 0.03 10.57 -2.52
CA ARG A 53 1.28 9.81 -2.71
C ARG A 53 1.75 9.15 -1.39
N ILE A 54 1.71 9.87 -0.27
CA ILE A 54 2.06 9.31 1.05
C ILE A 54 1.13 8.17 1.42
N LEU A 55 -0.19 8.35 1.26
CA LEU A 55 -1.17 7.32 1.58
C LEU A 55 -0.97 6.07 0.73
N ASN A 56 -0.67 6.21 -0.56
CA ASN A 56 -0.38 5.07 -1.42
C ASN A 56 0.85 4.30 -0.96
N LEU A 57 1.96 5.00 -0.65
CA LEU A 57 3.17 4.37 -0.14
C LEU A 57 2.91 3.62 1.17
N VAL A 58 2.11 4.20 2.06
CA VAL A 58 1.70 3.53 3.31
C VAL A 58 0.85 2.29 3.02
N GLN A 59 -0.11 2.39 2.10
CA GLN A 59 -0.96 1.26 1.72
C GLN A 59 -0.15 0.12 1.07
N GLU A 60 0.83 0.44 0.23
CA GLU A 60 1.75 -0.52 -0.37
C GLU A 60 2.61 -1.20 0.70
N ALA A 61 3.21 -0.42 1.62
CA ALA A 61 4.02 -0.97 2.71
C ALA A 61 3.20 -1.87 3.64
N LEU A 62 1.97 -1.49 4.00
CA LEU A 62 1.07 -2.32 4.80
C LEU A 62 0.64 -3.60 4.06
N SER A 63 0.42 -3.50 2.75
CA SER A 63 0.08 -4.67 1.92
C SER A 63 1.23 -5.66 1.85
N GLN A 64 2.47 -5.16 1.72
CA GLN A 64 3.68 -5.98 1.76
C GLN A 64 3.87 -6.61 3.14
N LEU A 65 3.80 -5.83 4.22
CA LEU A 65 3.91 -6.35 5.58
C LEU A 65 2.88 -7.45 5.89
N ARG A 66 1.63 -7.25 5.44
CA ARG A 66 0.58 -8.27 5.59
C ARG A 66 0.93 -9.57 4.88
N LEU A 67 1.60 -9.50 3.73
CA LEU A 67 2.08 -10.68 3.01
C LEU A 67 3.25 -11.33 3.76
N ASP A 68 4.20 -10.54 4.24
CA ASP A 68 5.36 -11.02 4.98
C ASP A 68 4.93 -11.77 6.26
N VAL A 69 3.93 -11.27 6.98
CA VAL A 69 3.34 -11.95 8.15
C VAL A 69 2.73 -13.30 7.76
N LYS A 70 2.05 -13.40 6.61
CA LYS A 70 1.50 -14.68 6.13
C LYS A 70 2.60 -15.70 5.86
N TYR A 71 3.71 -15.27 5.25
CA TYR A 71 4.84 -16.15 5.00
C TYR A 71 5.52 -16.60 6.29
N LEU A 72 5.74 -15.68 7.24
CA LEU A 72 6.31 -16.02 8.53
C LEU A 72 5.48 -17.06 9.29
N MET A 73 4.15 -16.90 9.29
CA MET A 73 3.24 -17.86 9.92
C MET A 73 3.28 -19.23 9.25
N PHE A 74 3.39 -19.26 7.92
CA PHE A 74 3.51 -20.50 7.16
C PHE A 74 4.82 -21.24 7.45
N ASP A 75 5.94 -20.51 7.46
CA ASP A 75 7.26 -21.09 7.78
C ASP A 75 7.30 -21.61 9.22
N LEU A 76 6.68 -20.87 10.16
CA LEU A 76 6.53 -21.30 11.56
C LEU A 76 5.73 -22.59 11.68
N GLU A 77 4.63 -22.72 10.94
CA GLU A 77 3.81 -23.93 10.97
C GLU A 77 4.55 -25.13 10.37
N THR A 78 5.30 -24.91 9.28
CA THR A 78 6.13 -25.95 8.64
C THR A 78 7.19 -26.45 9.60
N THR A 79 7.96 -25.54 10.21
CA THR A 79 9.02 -25.91 11.18
C THR A 79 8.47 -26.57 12.43
N ARG A 80 7.29 -26.19 12.91
CA ARG A 80 6.60 -26.88 14.01
C ARG A 80 6.24 -28.32 13.64
N ARG A 81 5.63 -28.53 12.48
CA ARG A 81 5.26 -29.87 12.00
C ARG A 81 6.49 -30.77 11.83
N GLU A 82 7.57 -30.24 11.25
CA GLU A 82 8.83 -30.98 11.11
C GLU A 82 9.41 -31.38 12.47
N ARG A 83 9.45 -30.46 13.43
CA ARG A 83 9.89 -30.76 14.80
C ARG A 83 9.02 -31.85 15.43
N ASP A 84 7.70 -31.75 15.32
CA ASP A 84 6.77 -32.71 15.93
C ASP A 84 6.94 -34.12 15.30
N GLN A 85 7.19 -34.20 13.99
CA GLN A 85 7.50 -35.46 13.31
C GLN A 85 8.83 -36.05 13.79
N LEU A 86 9.87 -35.24 13.93
CA LEU A 86 11.18 -35.69 14.42
C LEU A 86 11.09 -36.16 15.88
N GLN A 87 10.35 -35.45 16.72
CA GLN A 87 10.15 -35.83 18.12
C GLN A 87 9.40 -37.17 18.24
N ALA A 88 8.34 -37.38 17.44
CA ALA A 88 7.63 -38.65 17.39
C ALA A 88 8.55 -39.83 16.98
N GLN A 89 9.42 -39.62 15.98
CA GLN A 89 10.38 -40.64 15.56
C GLN A 89 11.40 -40.99 16.66
N LEU A 90 11.86 -40.01 17.43
CA LEU A 90 12.75 -40.25 18.57
C LEU A 90 12.04 -41.03 19.68
N GLU A 91 10.80 -40.69 20.00
CA GLU A 91 10.00 -41.40 21.00
C GLU A 91 9.69 -42.86 20.59
N ASP A 92 9.44 -43.11 19.31
CA ASP A 92 9.24 -44.47 18.79
C ASP A 92 10.56 -45.27 18.73
N GLY A 93 11.68 -44.63 18.40
CA GLY A 93 13.00 -45.25 18.40
C GLY A 93 13.49 -45.64 19.80
N ASP A 94 13.17 -44.85 20.83
CA ASP A 94 13.49 -45.13 22.23
C ASP A 94 12.64 -46.30 22.79
N LYS A 95 11.36 -46.40 22.38
CA LYS A 95 10.48 -47.52 22.73
C LYS A 95 10.85 -48.84 22.03
N GLY A 96 11.57 -48.78 20.92
CA GLY A 96 12.06 -49.96 20.19
C GLY A 96 13.37 -50.55 20.72
N SER A 97 13.97 -49.96 21.76
CA SER A 97 15.27 -50.34 22.33
C SER A 97 15.20 -51.12 23.67
N PHE A 98 14.02 -51.64 24.04
CA PHE A 98 13.80 -52.51 25.21
C PHE A 98 13.13 -53.84 24.83
#